data_AF-A0A9P4WZB3-F1
#
_entry.id   AF-A0A9P4WZB3-F1
#
_cell.length_a   1.000
_cell.length_b   1.000
_cell.length_c   1.000
_cell.angle_alpha   90.00
_cell.angle_beta   90.00
_cell.angle_gamma   90.00
#
_symmetry.space_group_name_H-M   'P 1'
#
loop_
_entity.id
_entity.type
_entity.pdbx_description
1 polymer ?
#
loop_
_entity_poly.entity_id
_entity_poly.type
_entity_poly.pdbx_seq_one_letter_code
_entity_poly.pdbx_strand_id
1 'polypeptide(L)' 'MSHLQYFDCEGAFAERSRREINYSQAVRIDSRIEISGQGGWDRLTENIPESISDEVNQAFDNMEHAVQLAGGTM' A
#
# COMPACT_ATOMS: atom_id res chain seq x y z
N MET A 1 23.98 -2.75 -2.73
CA MET A 1 22.55 -2.98 -2.44
C MET A 1 22.25 -2.33 -1.11
N SER A 2 21.13 -1.59 -0.99
CA SER A 2 20.74 -1.02 0.31
C SER A 2 20.27 -2.14 1.24
N HIS A 3 20.34 -1.91 2.55
CA HIS A 3 19.84 -2.83 3.57
C HIS A 3 18.32 -2.68 3.79
N LEU A 4 17.65 -1.85 2.99
CA LEU A 4 16.23 -1.52 3.14
C LEU A 4 15.36 -2.67 2.64
N GLN A 5 14.33 -3.00 3.41
CA GLN A 5 13.34 -4.01 3.06
C GLN A 5 12.10 -3.32 2.51
N TYR A 6 11.81 -3.55 1.24
CA TYR A 6 10.63 -3.04 0.55
C TYR A 6 9.55 -4.11 0.50
N PHE A 7 8.31 -3.69 0.69
CA PHE A 7 7.13 -4.53 0.70
C PHE A 7 6.13 -3.97 -0.29
N ASP A 8 5.54 -4.89 -1.06
CA ASP A 8 4.52 -4.57 -2.04
C ASP A 8 3.36 -5.52 -1.82
N CYS A 9 2.16 -4.96 -1.68
CA CYS A 9 0.97 -5.78 -1.51
C CYS A 9 0.70 -6.59 -2.79
N GLU A 10 0.06 -7.74 -2.65
CA GLU A 10 -0.43 -8.47 -3.80
C GLU A 10 -1.59 -7.71 -4.44
N GLY A 11 -1.66 -7.70 -5.78
CA GLY A 11 -2.75 -7.10 -6.52
C GLY A 11 -2.31 -6.25 -7.71
N ALA A 12 -3.27 -5.96 -8.60
CA ALA A 12 -3.00 -5.26 -9.86
C ALA A 12 -2.31 -3.91 -9.64
N PHE A 13 -2.75 -3.14 -8.64
CA PHE A 13 -2.21 -1.82 -8.38
C PHE A 13 -0.71 -1.85 -8.05
N ALA A 14 -0.29 -2.76 -7.17
CA ALA A 14 1.08 -2.85 -6.72
C ALA A 14 2.01 -3.34 -7.83
N GLU A 15 1.60 -4.36 -8.58
CA GLU A 15 2.33 -4.88 -9.74
C GLU A 15 2.52 -3.79 -10.81
N ARG A 16 1.44 -3.08 -11.16
CA ARG A 16 1.48 -1.98 -12.12
C ARG A 16 2.39 -0.86 -11.63
N SER A 17 2.23 -0.43 -10.38
CA SER A 17 2.99 0.69 -9.80
C SER A 17 4.48 0.37 -9.67
N ARG A 18 4.83 -0.87 -9.29
CA ARG A 18 6.22 -1.34 -9.28
C ARG A 18 6.83 -1.25 -10.67
N ARG A 19 6.12 -1.74 -11.70
CA ARG A 19 6.62 -1.80 -13.08
C ARG A 19 6.75 -0.43 -13.74
N GLU A 20 5.76 0.43 -13.56
CA GLU A 20 5.64 1.66 -14.35
C GLU A 20 6.30 2.87 -13.70
N ILE A 21 6.29 2.93 -12.36
CA ILE A 21 6.75 4.11 -11.62
C ILE A 21 7.75 3.77 -10.51
N ASN A 22 8.27 2.53 -10.46
CA ASN A 22 9.23 2.06 -9.44
C ASN A 22 8.76 2.34 -8.01
N TYR A 23 7.46 2.19 -7.78
CA TYR A 23 6.81 2.46 -6.50
C TYR A 23 6.82 1.23 -5.60
N SER A 24 6.93 1.46 -4.29
CA SER A 24 6.70 0.43 -3.27
C SER A 24 5.68 0.88 -2.23
N GLN A 25 4.91 -0.09 -1.74
CA GLN A 25 3.80 0.18 -0.81
C GLN A 25 4.28 0.53 0.58
N ALA A 26 5.30 -0.19 1.06
CA ALA A 26 5.91 0.09 2.35
C ALA A 26 7.41 -0.18 2.30
N VAL A 27 8.15 0.52 3.15
CA VAL A 27 9.55 0.22 3.46
C VAL A 27 9.71 0.17 4.97
N ARG A 28 10.41 -0.87 5.45
CA ARG A 28 10.79 -0.97 6.86
C ARG A 28 12.23 -0.52 7.03
N ILE A 29 12.42 0.42 7.95
CA ILE A 29 13.69 1.01 8.33
C ILE A 29 13.84 0.80 9.83
N ASP A 30 14.55 -0.26 10.21
CA ASP A 30 14.70 -0.70 11.61
C ASP A 30 13.34 -0.89 12.31
N SER A 31 12.99 0.02 13.23
CA SER A 31 11.74 0.03 13.99
C SER A 31 10.64 0.89 13.37
N ARG A 32 10.93 1.61 12.28
CA ARG A 32 10.01 2.51 11.60
C ARG A 32 9.49 1.89 10.30
N ILE A 33 8.20 2.04 10.07
CA ILE A 33 7.55 1.69 8.81
C ILE A 33 7.18 3.01 8.13
N GLU A 34 7.64 3.18 6.89
CA GLU A 34 7.11 4.21 6.00
C GLU A 34 6.20 3.54 4.99
N ILE A 35 4.98 4.04 4.87
CA ILE A 35 4.06 3.63 3.81
C ILE A 35 3.92 4.75 2.79
N SER A 36 3.72 4.37 1.54
CA SER A 36 3.34 5.31 0.51
C SER A 36 1.88 5.76 0.70
N GLY A 37 1.50 6.88 0.07
CA GLY A 37 0.13 7.38 0.13
C GLY A 37 -0.87 6.34 -0.37
N GLN A 38 -1.87 6.02 0.47
CA GLN A 38 -2.93 5.07 0.17
C GLN A 38 -4.20 5.81 -0.21
N GLY A 39 -4.83 5.40 -1.31
CA GLY A 39 -6.14 5.87 -1.76
C GLY A 39 -7.15 4.74 -1.71
N GLY A 40 -8.40 5.06 -1.98
CA GLY A 40 -9.52 4.13 -1.85
C GLY A 40 -9.68 3.15 -3.00
N TRP A 41 -8.61 2.76 -3.68
CA TRP A 41 -8.69 1.75 -4.74
C TRP A 41 -8.81 0.34 -4.16
N ASP A 42 -9.55 -0.52 -4.84
CA ASP A 42 -9.52 -1.97 -4.60
C ASP A 42 -8.15 -2.52 -5.03
N ARG A 43 -7.48 -3.25 -4.14
CA ARG A 43 -6.11 -3.72 -4.35
C ARG A 43 -5.97 -4.67 -5.53
N LEU A 44 -7.00 -5.44 -5.83
CA LEU A 44 -6.98 -6.50 -6.84
C LEU A 44 -7.42 -5.99 -8.22
N THR A 45 -8.39 -5.09 -8.26
CA THR A 45 -9.07 -4.64 -9.48
C THR A 45 -8.76 -3.19 -9.87
N GLU A 46 -8.13 -2.41 -8.98
CA GLU A 46 -7.89 -0.97 -9.12
C GLU A 46 -9.16 -0.10 -9.20
N ASN A 47 -10.34 -0.69 -8.99
CA ASN A 47 -11.60 0.06 -8.99
C ASN A 47 -11.67 1.00 -7.79
N ILE A 48 -12.25 2.18 -7.99
CA ILE A 48 -12.46 3.18 -6.93
C ILE A 48 -13.96 3.22 -6.63
N PRO A 49 -14.39 3.17 -5.35
CA PRO A 49 -15.78 3.34 -4.95
C PRO A 49 -16.36 4.67 -5.45
N GLU A 50 -17.63 4.69 -5.86
CA GLU A 50 -18.30 5.93 -6.28
C GLU A 50 -18.60 6.88 -5.11
N SER A 51 -18.76 6.30 -3.92
CA SER A 51 -19.03 7.03 -2.68
C SER A 51 -17.72 7.49 -2.05
N ILE A 52 -17.59 8.79 -1.78
CA ILE A 52 -16.41 9.36 -1.10
C ILE A 52 -16.22 8.75 0.29
N SER A 53 -17.30 8.46 1.02
CA SER A 53 -17.19 7.82 2.34
C SER A 53 -16.59 6.42 2.23
N ASP A 54 -16.96 5.67 1.19
CA ASP A 54 -16.45 4.32 0.98
C ASP A 54 -15.02 4.35 0.44
N GLU A 55 -14.68 5.32 -0.41
CA GLU A 55 -13.30 5.56 -0.87
C GLU A 55 -12.38 5.87 0.33
N VAL A 56 -12.82 6.73 1.25
CA VAL A 56 -12.06 7.06 2.46
C VAL A 56 -11.88 5.83 3.35
N ASN A 57 -12.93 5.06 3.59
CA ASN A 57 -12.83 3.81 4.37
C ASN A 57 -11.85 2.83 3.71
N GLN A 58 -11.96 2.64 2.40
CA GLN A 58 -11.07 1.76 1.64
C GLN A 58 -9.61 2.23 1.71
N ALA A 59 -9.37 3.56 1.73
CA ALA A 59 -8.03 4.11 1.88
C ALA A 59 -7.42 3.77 3.26
N PHE A 60 -8.21 3.85 4.32
CA PHE A 60 -7.79 3.42 5.66
C PHE A 60 -7.54 1.91 5.74
N ASP A 61 -8.38 1.10 5.10
CA ASP A 61 -8.16 -0.35 5.03
C ASP A 61 -6.86 -0.69 4.27
N ASN A 62 -6.56 0.06 3.21
CA ASN A 62 -5.33 -0.07 2.44
C ASN A 62 -4.10 0.34 3.27
N MET A 63 -4.24 1.40 4.06
CA MET A 63 -3.23 1.85 5.03
C MET A 63 -2.92 0.78 6.07
N GLU A 64 -3.95 0.19 6.69
CA GLU A 64 -3.79 -0.89 7.65
C GLU A 64 -3.02 -2.05 7.04
N HIS A 65 -3.43 -2.48 5.85
CA HIS A 65 -2.81 -3.60 5.18
C HIS A 65 -1.34 -3.35 4.82
N ALA A 66 -0.99 -2.16 4.34
CA ALA A 66 0.41 -1.81 4.04
C ALA A 66 1.29 -1.85 5.31
N VAL A 67 0.76 -1.37 6.44
CA VAL A 67 1.45 -1.45 7.74
C VAL A 67 1.62 -2.89 8.20
N GLN A 68 0.57 -3.70 8.14
CA GLN A 68 0.61 -5.11 8.53
C GLN A 68 1.58 -5.93 7.66
N LEU A 69 1.62 -5.65 6.35
CA LEU A 69 2.54 -6.30 5.42
C LEU A 69 4.01 -6.04 5.78
N ALA A 70 4.33 -4.85 6.26
CA ALA A 70 5.66 -4.49 6.76
C ALA A 70 5.92 -4.97 8.20
N GLY A 71 5.05 -5.81 8.77
CA GLY A 71 5.17 -6.36 10.12
C GLY A 71 4.83 -5.38 11.23
N GLY A 72 3.95 -4.40 10.97
CA GLY A 72 3.39 -3.48 11.96
C GLY A 72 2.00 -3.92 12.43
N THR A 73 1.44 -3.19 13.39
CA THR A 73 0.06 -3.33 13.87
C THR A 73 -0.57 -1.95 13.98
N MET A 74 -1.86 -1.82 13.67
CA MET A 74 -2.65 -0.59 13.82
C MET A 74 -3.37 -0.54 15.17
#